data_AF-A0A8J7TA24-F1
#
_entry.id   AF-A0A8J7TA24-F1
#
_cell.length_a   1.000
_cell.length_b   1.000
_cell.length_c   1.000
_cell.angle_alpha   90.00
_cell.angle_beta   90.00
_cell.angle_gamma   90.00
#
_symmetry.space_group_name_H-M   'P 1'
#
loop_
_entity.id
_entity.type
_entity.pdbx_description
1 polymer ?
#
loop_
_entity_poly.entity_id
_entity_poly.type
_entity_poly.pdbx_seq_one_letter_code
_entity_poly.pdbx_strand_id
1 'polypeptide(L)'
;NMSTVEELKLRVRELENELIKCKQRRSAEGDATGKEPQARARIEKMSAEVVDSNPYSRLMALKRMGIVEDYEKIRTFAVAVVGVGGVGSVTAEMLTRCGIGKLLLFDYDKVELANMNRLFFQPHQAGLSKVEAAEHTLRNINPDVKFEIHNYNITTVDNFVHFMERISKGGMEEGKPVDLLLSCVDNFEARMAINTACNELGQVWMESGVSENAVSGHIQLMIPGETACFACAPPLVVAANIDEKTLKRDGVCAASLPTTMGVVAGLLVQNTLKYLLCFGTVSYYLGYNAMQDFFPTMAMKANPQCSDSHCRNQQVEYSKKEAERPKQEVVVEEEQVVHEDNEWGIELVSEVTEEELEAASGPVPDLPEGIHVAYSIPEKVGLQ
;
A
#
# COMPACT_ATOMS: atom_id res chain seq x y z
N ASN A 1 41.29 -37.16 17.43
CA ASN A 1 40.00 -36.96 18.14
C ASN A 1 40.13 -36.34 19.54
N MET A 2 41.11 -35.47 19.77
CA MET A 2 41.10 -34.51 20.91
C MET A 2 41.67 -33.15 20.48
N SER A 3 42.69 -33.11 19.59
CA SER A 3 43.26 -31.83 19.12
C SER A 3 42.29 -30.96 18.33
N THR A 4 41.42 -31.54 17.49
CA THR A 4 40.43 -30.78 16.71
C THR A 4 39.34 -30.13 17.55
N VAL A 5 38.98 -30.72 18.70
CA VAL A 5 37.98 -30.14 19.62
C VAL A 5 38.61 -29.01 20.44
N GLU A 6 39.88 -29.13 20.81
CA GLU A 6 40.61 -28.07 21.50
C GLU A 6 40.88 -26.87 20.59
N GLU A 7 41.23 -27.10 19.32
CA GLU A 7 41.37 -26.06 18.29
C GLU A 7 40.06 -25.30 18.06
N LEU A 8 38.93 -26.02 17.96
CA LEU A 8 37.61 -25.40 17.83
C LEU A 8 37.24 -24.57 19.07
N LYS A 9 37.52 -25.08 20.28
CA LYS A 9 37.28 -24.34 21.53
C LYS A 9 38.19 -23.11 21.68
N LEU A 10 39.40 -23.15 21.11
CA LEU A 10 40.28 -22.00 21.05
C LEU A 10 39.72 -20.96 20.07
N ARG A 11 39.28 -21.41 18.89
CA ARG A 11 38.71 -20.54 17.86
C ARG A 11 37.41 -19.87 18.31
N VAL A 12 36.54 -20.59 19.02
CA VAL A 12 35.32 -20.02 19.61
C VAL A 12 35.68 -18.94 20.63
N ARG A 13 36.67 -19.17 21.51
CA ARG A 13 37.13 -18.15 22.47
C ARG A 13 37.75 -16.94 21.80
N GLU A 14 38.50 -17.13 20.72
CA GLU A 14 39.03 -16.01 19.92
C GLU A 14 37.91 -15.17 19.32
N LEU A 15 36.91 -15.81 18.71
CA LEU A 15 35.76 -15.14 18.10
C LEU A 15 34.89 -14.45 19.15
N GLU A 16 34.69 -15.05 20.33
CA GLU A 16 34.00 -14.41 21.46
C GLU A 16 34.75 -13.16 21.93
N ASN A 17 36.07 -13.21 22.03
CA ASN A 17 36.90 -12.06 22.38
C ASN A 17 36.88 -10.97 21.30
N GLU A 18 36.89 -11.33 20.01
CA GLU A 18 36.72 -10.39 18.91
C GLU A 18 35.32 -9.75 18.94
N LEU A 19 34.27 -10.53 19.22
CA LEU A 19 32.91 -10.04 19.38
C LEU A 19 32.81 -9.03 20.55
N ILE A 20 33.46 -9.33 21.68
CA ILE A 20 33.52 -8.42 22.83
C ILE A 20 34.25 -7.13 22.45
N LYS A 21 35.40 -7.21 21.77
CA LYS A 21 36.14 -6.03 21.30
C LYS A 21 35.34 -5.20 20.28
N CYS A 22 34.60 -5.83 19.37
CA CYS A 22 33.70 -5.15 18.44
C CYS A 22 32.53 -4.48 19.15
N LYS A 23 31.92 -5.12 20.15
CA LYS A 23 30.88 -4.53 20.99
C LYS A 23 31.42 -3.33 21.78
N GLN A 24 32.61 -3.45 22.38
CA GLN A 24 33.27 -2.37 23.10
C GLN A 24 33.65 -1.21 22.17
N ARG A 25 34.13 -1.47 20.95
CA ARG A 25 34.37 -0.42 19.94
C ARG A 25 33.09 0.29 19.52
N ARG A 26 31.99 -0.44 19.30
CA ARG A 26 30.67 0.17 19.03
C ARG A 26 30.17 1.02 20.20
N SER A 27 30.40 0.60 21.44
CA SER A 27 30.08 1.40 22.62
C SER A 27 30.97 2.65 22.73
N ALA A 28 32.28 2.53 22.46
CA ALA A 28 33.23 3.64 22.53
C ALA A 28 33.07 4.66 21.39
N GLU A 29 32.67 4.23 20.18
CA GLU A 29 32.34 5.12 19.06
C GLU A 29 31.01 5.88 19.30
N GLY A 30 30.09 5.31 20.10
CA GLY A 30 28.91 6.01 20.61
C GLY A 30 29.23 7.04 21.70
N ASP A 31 30.31 6.86 22.45
CA ASP A 31 30.70 7.71 23.59
C ASP A 31 31.49 8.97 23.20
N ALA A 32 32.02 9.06 21.97
CA ALA A 32 32.81 10.21 21.51
C ALA A 32 32.01 11.54 21.43
N THR A 33 30.68 11.50 21.64
CA THR A 33 29.82 12.70 21.70
C THR A 33 29.08 12.89 23.02
N GLY A 34 29.25 12.00 24.01
CA GLY A 34 28.57 12.11 25.32
C GLY A 34 27.03 12.18 25.26
N LYS A 35 26.43 11.92 24.09
CA LYS A 35 24.98 11.83 23.89
C LYS A 35 24.67 10.37 23.63
N GLU A 36 23.95 9.74 24.55
CA GLU A 36 23.30 8.46 24.25
C GLU A 36 22.52 8.61 22.93
N PRO A 37 22.55 7.60 22.03
CA PRO A 37 21.76 7.66 20.81
C PRO A 37 20.31 7.92 21.21
N GLN A 38 19.76 9.06 20.80
CA GLN A 38 18.39 9.48 21.10
C GLN A 38 17.42 8.53 20.38
N ALA A 39 17.21 7.34 20.94
CA ALA A 39 16.16 6.46 20.52
C ALA A 39 14.84 7.12 20.89
N ARG A 40 13.94 7.24 19.91
CA ARG A 40 12.59 7.72 20.13
C ARG A 40 11.91 6.83 21.18
N ALA A 41 11.26 7.44 22.18
CA ALA A 41 10.48 6.69 23.17
C ALA A 41 9.13 6.25 22.58
N ARG A 42 8.54 5.19 23.14
CA ARG A 42 7.18 4.78 22.79
C ARG A 42 6.15 5.79 23.29
N ILE A 43 5.15 6.05 22.46
CA ILE A 43 4.03 6.94 22.72
C ILE A 43 2.75 6.09 22.80
N GLU A 44 2.12 6.06 23.98
CA GLU A 44 0.91 5.25 24.20
C GLU A 44 -0.31 5.83 23.49
N LYS A 45 -0.48 7.16 23.49
CA LYS A 45 -1.59 7.85 22.83
C LYS A 45 -1.07 8.92 21.86
N MET A 46 -1.59 8.92 20.63
CA MET A 46 -1.20 9.92 19.64
C MET A 46 -1.71 11.30 20.11
N SER A 47 -0.85 12.31 20.10
CA SER A 47 -1.18 13.66 20.59
C SER A 47 -1.17 14.66 19.45
N ALA A 48 -2.13 15.59 19.48
CA ALA A 48 -2.17 16.74 18.56
C ALA A 48 -1.30 17.91 19.03
N GLU A 49 -0.62 17.81 20.16
CA GLU A 49 0.23 18.86 20.70
C GLU A 49 1.37 19.21 19.72
N VAL A 50 1.52 20.50 19.41
CA VAL A 50 2.51 20.98 18.44
C VAL A 50 3.78 21.36 19.19
N VAL A 51 4.63 20.36 19.41
CA VAL A 51 5.96 20.51 20.02
C VAL A 51 6.98 19.72 19.19
N ASP A 52 8.24 20.14 19.23
CA ASP A 52 9.30 19.53 18.41
C ASP A 52 9.60 18.07 18.79
N SER A 53 9.27 17.67 20.03
CA SER A 53 9.42 16.29 20.49
C SER A 53 8.28 15.36 20.03
N ASN A 54 7.18 15.89 19.47
CA ASN A 54 6.04 15.08 19.04
C ASN A 54 6.12 14.76 17.53
N PRO A 55 6.50 13.52 17.16
CA PRO A 55 6.63 13.11 15.76
C PRO A 55 5.28 13.02 15.02
N TYR A 56 4.16 12.96 15.76
CA TYR A 56 2.82 12.89 15.18
C TYR A 56 2.15 14.26 15.00
N SER A 57 2.76 15.35 15.50
CA SER A 57 2.16 16.69 15.50
C SER A 57 1.66 17.14 14.12
N ARG A 58 2.44 16.89 13.06
CA ARG A 58 2.10 17.27 11.67
C ARG A 58 1.06 16.34 11.04
N LEU A 59 1.01 15.09 11.47
CA LEU A 59 0.00 14.13 11.02
C LEU A 59 -1.36 14.44 11.65
N MET A 60 -1.36 14.72 12.95
CA MET A 60 -2.56 15.14 13.70
C MET A 60 -3.11 16.50 13.25
N ALA A 61 -2.32 17.32 12.56
CA ALA A 61 -2.82 18.54 11.94
C ALA A 61 -3.88 18.26 10.85
N LEU A 62 -3.84 17.09 10.18
CA LEU A 62 -4.86 16.69 9.19
C LEU A 62 -6.27 16.63 9.79
N LYS A 63 -6.38 16.26 11.08
CA LYS A 63 -7.64 16.31 11.84
C LYS A 63 -8.10 17.74 12.09
N ARG A 64 -7.18 18.65 12.40
CA ARG A 64 -7.50 20.07 12.62
C ARG A 64 -7.90 20.79 11.33
N MET A 65 -7.36 20.36 10.20
CA MET A 65 -7.67 20.89 8.87
C MET A 65 -8.94 20.29 8.26
N GLY A 66 -9.63 19.39 8.96
CA GLY A 66 -10.85 18.74 8.46
C GLY A 66 -10.62 17.75 7.31
N ILE A 67 -9.38 17.32 7.06
CA ILE A 67 -9.08 16.38 5.96
C ILE A 67 -9.32 14.93 6.39
N VAL A 68 -9.00 14.59 7.64
CA VAL A 68 -9.18 13.25 8.21
C VAL A 68 -9.81 13.38 9.59
N GLU A 69 -11.06 12.94 9.74
CA GLU A 69 -11.81 13.09 11.00
C GLU A 69 -11.13 12.41 12.19
N ASP A 70 -10.62 11.19 11.99
CA ASP A 70 -9.96 10.40 13.03
C ASP A 70 -8.63 9.79 12.58
N TYR A 71 -7.60 10.64 12.49
CA TYR A 71 -6.27 10.17 12.10
C TYR A 71 -5.69 9.13 13.07
N GLU A 72 -6.00 9.20 14.37
CA GLU A 72 -5.46 8.27 15.39
C GLU A 72 -5.85 6.81 15.12
N LYS A 73 -6.97 6.60 14.41
CA LYS A 73 -7.46 5.30 13.95
C LYS A 73 -6.41 4.52 13.14
N ILE A 74 -5.42 5.19 12.53
CA ILE A 74 -4.34 4.51 11.81
C ILE A 74 -3.61 3.45 12.67
N ARG A 75 -3.56 3.67 14.00
CA ARG A 75 -2.91 2.75 14.95
C ARG A 75 -3.70 1.46 15.20
N THR A 76 -4.96 1.38 14.79
CA THR A 76 -5.78 0.18 14.99
C THR A 76 -5.62 -0.83 13.86
N PHE A 77 -5.00 -0.43 12.75
CA PHE A 77 -4.89 -1.27 11.55
C PHE A 77 -3.59 -2.06 11.49
N ALA A 78 -3.67 -3.24 10.87
CA ALA A 78 -2.56 -4.10 10.51
C ALA A 78 -2.49 -4.26 8.99
N VAL A 79 -1.30 -4.07 8.41
CA VAL A 79 -1.07 -4.19 6.97
C VAL A 79 0.01 -5.24 6.70
N ALA A 80 -0.28 -6.18 5.79
CA ALA A 80 0.72 -7.10 5.26
C ALA A 80 1.39 -6.52 4.02
N VAL A 81 2.72 -6.56 3.93
CA VAL A 81 3.50 -6.14 2.76
C VAL A 81 4.30 -7.34 2.27
N VAL A 82 4.05 -7.74 1.01
CA VAL A 82 4.75 -8.85 0.36
C VAL A 82 5.72 -8.29 -0.68
N GLY A 83 7.01 -8.59 -0.50
CA GLY A 83 8.12 -7.99 -1.22
C GLY A 83 8.58 -6.70 -0.56
N VAL A 84 9.71 -6.74 0.14
CA VAL A 84 10.36 -5.59 0.80
C VAL A 84 11.54 -5.12 -0.08
N GLY A 85 11.28 -4.99 -1.38
CA GLY A 85 12.22 -4.51 -2.39
C GLY A 85 12.19 -3.00 -2.54
N GLY A 86 12.34 -2.50 -3.77
CA GLY A 86 12.40 -1.05 -4.04
C GLY A 86 11.12 -0.29 -3.68
N VAL A 87 9.95 -0.81 -4.06
CA VAL A 87 8.65 -0.21 -3.70
C VAL A 87 8.29 -0.55 -2.26
N GLY A 88 8.30 -1.84 -1.90
CA GLY A 88 7.79 -2.30 -0.60
C GLY A 88 8.56 -1.81 0.61
N SER A 89 9.88 -1.58 0.51
CA SER A 89 10.66 -1.00 1.61
C SER A 89 10.26 0.45 1.91
N VAL A 90 10.07 1.27 0.87
CA VAL A 90 9.58 2.64 0.99
C VAL A 90 8.13 2.67 1.48
N THR A 91 7.27 1.76 0.98
CA THR A 91 5.90 1.58 1.47
C THR A 91 5.88 1.30 2.97
N ALA A 92 6.70 0.34 3.43
CA ALA A 92 6.79 -0.01 4.84
C ALA A 92 7.32 1.16 5.70
N GLU A 93 8.30 1.92 5.20
CA GLU A 93 8.78 3.13 5.86
C GLU A 93 7.71 4.21 6.00
N MET A 94 6.99 4.52 4.91
CA MET A 94 5.93 5.54 4.93
C MET A 94 4.81 5.16 5.90
N LEU A 95 4.32 3.89 5.88
CA LEU A 95 3.32 3.41 6.83
C LEU A 95 3.82 3.44 8.28
N THR A 96 5.09 3.08 8.50
CA THR A 96 5.73 3.16 9.82
C THR A 96 5.78 4.59 10.34
N ARG A 97 6.13 5.56 9.49
CA ARG A 97 6.15 7.00 9.82
C ARG A 97 4.75 7.55 10.06
N CYS A 98 3.73 7.05 9.37
CA CYS A 98 2.32 7.38 9.63
C CYS A 98 1.80 6.82 10.96
N GLY A 99 2.50 5.85 11.56
CA GLY A 99 2.10 5.24 12.82
C GLY A 99 1.06 4.12 12.66
N ILE A 100 1.15 3.34 11.58
CA ILE A 100 0.33 2.12 11.43
C ILE A 100 0.46 1.21 12.66
N GLY A 101 -0.61 0.51 13.03
CA GLY A 101 -0.62 -0.34 14.23
C GLY A 101 0.36 -1.51 14.15
N LYS A 102 0.28 -2.29 13.06
CA LYS A 102 1.13 -3.46 12.83
C LYS A 102 1.51 -3.60 11.35
N LEU A 103 2.74 -4.01 11.09
CA LEU A 103 3.21 -4.43 9.77
C LEU A 103 3.64 -5.90 9.77
N LEU A 104 3.15 -6.66 8.80
CA LEU A 104 3.61 -8.02 8.51
C LEU A 104 4.46 -7.95 7.25
N LEU A 105 5.72 -8.36 7.32
CA LEU A 105 6.64 -8.27 6.19
C LEU A 105 7.01 -9.66 5.69
N PHE A 106 6.80 -9.91 4.40
CA PHE A 106 7.16 -11.16 3.74
C PHE A 106 8.16 -10.87 2.60
N ASP A 107 9.36 -11.42 2.69
CA ASP A 107 10.36 -11.41 1.62
C ASP A 107 11.35 -12.56 1.87
N TYR A 108 11.84 -13.20 0.81
CA TYR A 108 12.79 -14.32 0.93
C TYR A 108 14.22 -13.93 0.58
N ASP A 109 14.42 -12.73 0.04
CA ASP A 109 15.71 -12.25 -0.43
C ASP A 109 16.57 -11.69 0.70
N LYS A 110 17.86 -11.57 0.38
CA LYS A 110 18.84 -10.83 1.17
C LYS A 110 19.09 -9.45 0.58
N VAL A 111 19.61 -8.56 1.41
CA VAL A 111 20.11 -7.26 0.97
C VAL A 111 21.41 -7.47 0.21
N GLU A 112 21.48 -6.93 -1.01
CA GLU A 112 22.69 -6.93 -1.83
C GLU A 112 23.17 -5.51 -2.10
N LEU A 113 24.48 -5.33 -2.36
CA LEU A 113 25.02 -4.02 -2.76
C LEU A 113 24.41 -3.52 -4.07
N ALA A 114 23.98 -4.43 -4.95
CA ALA A 114 23.26 -4.07 -6.17
C ALA A 114 21.92 -3.37 -5.89
N ASN A 115 21.38 -3.46 -4.67
CA ASN A 115 20.14 -2.78 -4.29
C ASN A 115 20.36 -1.33 -3.84
N MET A 116 21.60 -0.84 -3.73
CA MET A 116 21.93 0.50 -3.22
C MET A 116 21.58 1.64 -4.19
N ASN A 117 21.17 1.34 -5.43
CA ASN A 117 20.57 2.31 -6.34
C ASN A 117 19.12 2.65 -5.96
N ARG A 118 18.53 1.88 -5.03
CA ARG A 118 17.18 2.05 -4.50
C ARG A 118 17.24 2.72 -3.13
N LEU A 119 16.09 3.18 -2.66
CA LEU A 119 15.96 3.79 -1.34
C LEU A 119 15.99 2.72 -0.23
N PHE A 120 15.99 3.19 1.02
CA PHE A 120 15.82 2.42 2.26
C PHE A 120 17.04 1.65 2.79
N PHE A 121 17.50 0.60 2.11
CA PHE A 121 18.59 -0.25 2.63
C PHE A 121 19.95 0.46 2.58
N GLN A 122 20.83 0.11 3.52
CA GLN A 122 22.16 0.71 3.63
C GLN A 122 23.28 -0.32 3.36
N PRO A 123 24.48 0.11 2.92
CA PRO A 123 25.55 -0.80 2.55
C PRO A 123 25.97 -1.78 3.66
N HIS A 124 25.90 -1.35 4.91
CA HIS A 124 26.28 -2.17 6.07
C HIS A 124 25.27 -3.29 6.38
N GLN A 125 24.10 -3.29 5.74
CA GLN A 125 23.05 -4.31 5.90
C GLN A 125 23.17 -5.44 4.88
N ALA A 126 24.11 -5.34 3.93
CA ALA A 126 24.34 -6.36 2.91
C ALA A 126 24.58 -7.75 3.55
N GLY A 127 23.88 -8.77 3.04
CA GLY A 127 23.93 -10.14 3.55
C GLY A 127 22.87 -10.51 4.60
N LEU A 128 22.20 -9.52 5.22
CA LEU A 128 21.02 -9.75 6.06
C LEU A 128 19.80 -10.09 5.20
N SER A 129 18.81 -10.79 5.75
CA SER A 129 17.52 -10.88 5.05
C SER A 129 16.89 -9.49 4.95
N LYS A 130 16.17 -9.24 3.86
CA LYS A 130 15.50 -7.95 3.66
C LYS A 130 14.50 -7.64 4.78
N VAL A 131 13.76 -8.65 5.25
CA VAL A 131 12.78 -8.45 6.33
C VAL A 131 13.43 -8.14 7.68
N GLU A 132 14.54 -8.78 8.04
CA GLU A 132 15.26 -8.49 9.30
C GLU A 132 15.92 -7.10 9.25
N ALA A 133 16.57 -6.77 8.13
CA ALA A 133 17.18 -5.46 7.93
C ALA A 133 16.12 -4.35 7.98
N ALA A 134 14.96 -4.58 7.35
CA ALA A 134 13.85 -3.64 7.36
C ALA A 134 13.26 -3.48 8.75
N GLU A 135 12.96 -4.56 9.46
CA GLU A 135 12.44 -4.51 10.83
C GLU A 135 13.36 -3.69 11.75
N HIS A 136 14.67 -3.93 11.68
CA HIS A 136 15.64 -3.20 12.50
C HIS A 136 15.58 -1.68 12.24
N THR A 137 15.59 -1.28 10.96
CA THR A 137 15.49 0.13 10.58
C THR A 137 14.15 0.73 11.01
N LEU A 138 13.04 0.06 10.72
CA LEU A 138 11.68 0.57 10.95
C LEU A 138 11.36 0.68 12.43
N ARG A 139 11.80 -0.26 13.28
CA ARG A 139 11.67 -0.17 14.74
C ARG A 139 12.40 1.04 15.31
N ASN A 140 13.55 1.40 14.74
CA ASN A 140 14.28 2.61 15.14
C ASN A 140 13.56 3.91 14.69
N ILE A 141 12.89 3.88 13.53
CA ILE A 141 12.11 5.02 13.01
C ILE A 141 10.86 5.26 13.87
N ASN A 142 10.11 4.21 14.18
CA ASN A 142 8.92 4.30 15.01
C ASN A 142 8.75 3.07 15.90
N PRO A 143 9.07 3.16 17.20
CA PRO A 143 8.97 2.04 18.13
C PRO A 143 7.52 1.71 18.52
N ASP A 144 6.54 2.55 18.14
CA ASP A 144 5.12 2.36 18.42
C ASP A 144 4.49 1.29 17.53
N VAL A 145 5.10 1.03 16.37
CA VAL A 145 4.62 0.08 15.37
C VAL A 145 5.01 -1.34 15.78
N LYS A 146 4.05 -2.27 15.69
CA LYS A 146 4.32 -3.71 15.84
C LYS A 146 4.82 -4.29 14.53
N PHE A 147 5.83 -5.16 14.58
CA PHE A 147 6.34 -5.85 13.39
C PHE A 147 6.29 -7.34 13.61
N GLU A 148 5.96 -8.05 12.55
CA GLU A 148 6.07 -9.49 12.41
C GLU A 148 6.68 -9.78 11.04
N ILE A 149 7.76 -10.57 11.01
CA ILE A 149 8.55 -10.76 9.79
C ILE A 149 8.66 -12.23 9.42
N HIS A 150 8.68 -12.49 8.12
CA HIS A 150 8.66 -13.81 7.54
C HIS A 150 9.66 -13.90 6.39
N ASN A 151 10.79 -14.55 6.65
CA ASN A 151 11.87 -14.73 5.68
C ASN A 151 11.71 -16.03 4.89
N TYR A 152 10.73 -16.09 3.99
CA TYR A 152 10.48 -17.28 3.17
C TYR A 152 9.75 -16.95 1.87
N ASN A 153 9.85 -17.84 0.87
CA ASN A 153 9.11 -17.71 -0.38
C ASN A 153 7.66 -18.18 -0.20
N ILE A 154 6.70 -17.27 -0.39
CA ILE A 154 5.27 -17.53 -0.23
C ILE A 154 4.69 -18.50 -1.28
N THR A 155 5.39 -18.77 -2.39
CA THR A 155 4.87 -19.61 -3.49
C THR A 155 5.09 -21.10 -3.27
N THR A 156 5.90 -21.50 -2.28
CA THR A 156 6.09 -22.92 -1.97
C THR A 156 4.88 -23.46 -1.20
N VAL A 157 4.55 -24.74 -1.40
CA VAL A 157 3.34 -25.36 -0.83
C VAL A 157 3.26 -25.18 0.68
N ASP A 158 4.33 -25.49 1.41
CA ASP A 158 4.36 -25.41 2.87
C ASP A 158 4.21 -23.96 3.37
N ASN A 159 4.88 -23.01 2.71
CA ASN A 159 4.86 -21.61 3.11
C ASN A 159 3.57 -20.90 2.72
N PHE A 160 2.89 -21.36 1.66
CA PHE A 160 1.62 -20.78 1.21
C PHE A 160 0.53 -20.94 2.27
N VAL A 161 0.46 -22.11 2.90
CA VAL A 161 -0.47 -22.38 4.01
C VAL A 161 -0.21 -21.44 5.19
N HIS A 162 1.07 -21.31 5.58
CA HIS A 162 1.44 -20.40 6.66
C HIS A 162 1.17 -18.92 6.29
N PHE A 163 1.45 -18.52 5.06
CA PHE A 163 1.13 -17.19 4.55
C PHE A 163 -0.36 -16.88 4.70
N MET A 164 -1.25 -17.75 4.22
CA MET A 164 -2.70 -17.59 4.39
C MET A 164 -3.13 -17.53 5.85
N GLU A 165 -2.52 -18.35 6.71
CA GLU A 165 -2.77 -18.30 8.15
C GLU A 165 -2.40 -16.93 8.75
N ARG A 166 -1.25 -16.37 8.39
CA ARG A 166 -0.83 -15.06 8.89
C ARG A 166 -1.67 -13.91 8.32
N ILE A 167 -2.15 -14.01 7.08
CA ILE A 167 -3.12 -13.04 6.54
C ILE A 167 -4.45 -13.08 7.30
N SER A 168 -4.93 -14.28 7.65
CA SER A 168 -6.23 -14.47 8.31
C SER A 168 -6.21 -14.29 9.83
N LYS A 169 -5.05 -14.43 10.49
CA LYS A 169 -4.93 -14.39 11.96
C LYS A 169 -3.88 -13.40 12.47
N GLY A 170 -3.08 -12.81 11.60
CA GLY A 170 -1.97 -11.95 11.98
C GLY A 170 -2.31 -10.48 12.12
N GLY A 171 -3.60 -10.10 12.22
CA GLY A 171 -4.05 -8.72 12.35
C GLY A 171 -3.55 -7.99 13.60
N MET A 172 -4.13 -6.82 13.88
CA MET A 172 -3.72 -6.00 15.03
C MET A 172 -3.94 -6.74 16.36
N GLU A 173 -5.02 -7.50 16.43
CA GLU A 173 -5.31 -8.53 17.42
C GLU A 173 -5.04 -9.91 16.81
N GLU A 174 -4.32 -10.77 17.54
CA GLU A 174 -4.04 -12.13 17.09
C GLU A 174 -5.34 -12.93 16.94
N GLY A 175 -5.49 -13.65 15.83
CA GLY A 175 -6.71 -14.36 15.44
C GLY A 175 -7.66 -13.54 14.55
N LYS A 176 -7.35 -12.26 14.27
CA LYS A 176 -8.07 -11.44 13.29
C LYS A 176 -7.30 -11.33 11.98
N PRO A 177 -7.98 -11.12 10.84
CA PRO A 177 -7.29 -10.87 9.58
C PRO A 177 -6.54 -9.53 9.61
N VAL A 178 -5.58 -9.39 8.70
CA VAL A 178 -5.01 -8.07 8.39
C VAL A 178 -6.06 -7.21 7.69
N ASP A 179 -6.01 -5.90 7.90
CA ASP A 179 -6.98 -4.98 7.30
C ASP A 179 -6.73 -4.79 5.80
N LEU A 180 -5.47 -4.88 5.39
CA LEU A 180 -5.07 -4.76 3.99
C LEU A 180 -3.78 -5.55 3.71
N LEU A 181 -3.69 -6.11 2.51
CA LEU A 181 -2.45 -6.67 1.97
C LEU A 181 -1.92 -5.79 0.82
N LEU A 182 -0.62 -5.55 0.79
CA LEU A 182 0.08 -4.79 -0.25
C LEU A 182 1.09 -5.69 -0.97
N SER A 183 0.85 -5.95 -2.25
CA SER A 183 1.76 -6.67 -3.13
C SER A 183 2.75 -5.69 -3.76
N CYS A 184 4.03 -5.87 -3.42
CA CYS A 184 5.18 -5.10 -3.90
C CYS A 184 6.24 -6.03 -4.52
N VAL A 185 5.84 -7.21 -4.97
CA VAL A 185 6.70 -8.24 -5.57
C VAL A 185 7.04 -7.93 -7.02
N ASP A 186 8.06 -8.58 -7.57
CA ASP A 186 8.61 -8.30 -8.90
C ASP A 186 8.31 -9.37 -9.96
N ASN A 187 7.63 -10.46 -9.59
CA ASN A 187 7.32 -11.57 -10.49
C ASN A 187 5.82 -11.92 -10.48
N PHE A 188 5.34 -12.56 -11.55
CA PHE A 188 3.93 -12.89 -11.70
C PHE A 188 3.51 -14.10 -10.86
N GLU A 189 4.42 -15.03 -10.59
CA GLU A 189 4.16 -16.21 -9.75
C GLU A 189 3.70 -15.79 -8.35
N ALA A 190 4.43 -14.88 -7.70
CA ALA A 190 4.06 -14.36 -6.39
C ALA A 190 2.77 -13.53 -6.42
N ARG A 191 2.55 -12.72 -7.48
CA ARG A 191 1.28 -11.99 -7.65
C ARG A 191 0.08 -12.94 -7.75
N MET A 192 0.23 -14.03 -8.50
CA MET A 192 -0.79 -15.07 -8.63
C MET A 192 -1.03 -15.82 -7.31
N ALA A 193 0.03 -16.13 -6.55
CA ALA A 193 -0.11 -16.73 -5.22
C ALA A 193 -0.91 -15.81 -4.27
N ILE A 194 -0.56 -14.52 -4.21
CA ILE A 194 -1.29 -13.53 -3.42
C ILE A 194 -2.76 -13.44 -3.88
N ASN A 195 -3.00 -13.39 -5.19
CA ASN A 195 -4.34 -13.34 -5.77
C ASN A 195 -5.20 -14.53 -5.33
N THR A 196 -4.66 -15.75 -5.43
CA THR A 196 -5.35 -16.98 -5.00
C THR A 196 -5.68 -16.93 -3.52
N ALA A 197 -4.71 -16.60 -2.66
CA ALA A 197 -4.92 -16.49 -1.22
C ALA A 197 -5.99 -15.45 -0.87
N CYS A 198 -5.96 -14.27 -1.50
CA CYS A 198 -6.90 -13.20 -1.21
C CYS A 198 -8.31 -13.51 -1.72
N ASN A 199 -8.46 -14.15 -2.88
CA ASN A 199 -9.76 -14.59 -3.37
C ASN A 199 -10.36 -15.67 -2.47
N GLU A 200 -9.55 -16.63 -2.00
CA GLU A 200 -10.01 -17.67 -1.09
C GLU A 200 -10.45 -17.10 0.27
N LEU A 201 -9.68 -16.16 0.83
CA LEU A 201 -9.97 -15.56 2.14
C LEU A 201 -11.00 -14.41 2.08
N GLY A 202 -11.32 -13.88 0.90
CA GLY A 202 -12.08 -12.64 0.77
C GLY A 202 -11.31 -11.41 1.28
N GLN A 203 -9.97 -11.47 1.26
CA GLN A 203 -9.09 -10.41 1.75
C GLN A 203 -8.95 -9.29 0.73
N VAL A 204 -9.18 -8.05 1.15
CA VAL A 204 -8.89 -6.86 0.32
C VAL A 204 -7.39 -6.64 0.25
N TRP A 205 -6.90 -6.32 -0.95
CA TRP A 205 -5.48 -6.08 -1.18
C TRP A 205 -5.24 -5.04 -2.28
N MET A 206 -4.05 -4.45 -2.29
CA MET A 206 -3.58 -3.59 -3.36
C MET A 206 -2.32 -4.17 -3.98
N GLU A 207 -2.20 -4.09 -5.30
CA GLU A 207 -0.98 -4.44 -6.03
C GLU A 207 -0.28 -3.20 -6.53
N SER A 208 1.04 -3.32 -6.68
CA SER A 208 1.87 -2.32 -7.31
C SER A 208 2.90 -2.98 -8.23
N GLY A 209 3.20 -2.27 -9.32
CA GLY A 209 4.19 -2.69 -10.29
C GLY A 209 4.98 -1.52 -10.85
N VAL A 210 6.24 -1.75 -11.16
CA VAL A 210 7.13 -0.85 -11.90
C VAL A 210 7.63 -1.60 -13.13
N SER A 211 7.65 -0.94 -14.28
CA SER A 211 8.10 -1.55 -15.53
C SER A 211 9.60 -1.86 -15.52
N GLU A 212 10.02 -2.82 -16.34
CA GLU A 212 11.43 -3.21 -16.47
C GLU A 212 12.34 -2.08 -16.97
N ASN A 213 11.78 -1.09 -17.67
CA ASN A 213 12.51 0.10 -18.13
C ASN A 213 12.42 1.29 -17.15
N ALA A 214 11.78 1.10 -15.99
CA ALA A 214 11.62 2.06 -14.91
C ALA A 214 10.91 3.39 -15.25
N VAL A 215 10.25 3.51 -16.42
CA VAL A 215 9.55 4.74 -16.82
C VAL A 215 8.01 4.64 -16.74
N SER A 216 7.49 3.53 -16.21
CA SER A 216 6.09 3.44 -15.84
C SER A 216 5.88 2.61 -14.57
N GLY A 217 4.71 2.80 -13.96
CA GLY A 217 4.27 2.02 -12.82
C GLY A 217 2.77 2.13 -12.64
N HIS A 218 2.23 1.40 -11.67
CA HIS A 218 0.82 1.47 -11.33
C HIS A 218 0.57 0.98 -9.91
N ILE A 219 -0.62 1.32 -9.42
CA ILE A 219 -1.26 0.67 -8.28
C ILE A 219 -2.66 0.21 -8.67
N GLN A 220 -3.13 -0.88 -8.07
CA GLN A 220 -4.48 -1.41 -8.28
C GLN A 220 -5.07 -1.91 -6.97
N LEU A 221 -6.27 -1.45 -6.62
CA LEU A 221 -7.07 -1.99 -5.51
C LEU A 221 -7.89 -3.17 -6.01
N MET A 222 -7.82 -4.26 -5.24
CA MET A 222 -8.53 -5.50 -5.49
C MET A 222 -9.37 -5.88 -4.28
N ILE A 223 -10.68 -5.70 -4.43
CA ILE A 223 -11.73 -6.19 -3.54
C ILE A 223 -12.32 -7.44 -4.21
N PRO A 224 -12.05 -8.65 -3.70
CA PRO A 224 -12.56 -9.89 -4.28
C PRO A 224 -14.08 -9.85 -4.46
N GLY A 225 -14.54 -10.12 -5.68
CA GLY A 225 -15.96 -10.13 -6.04
C GLY A 225 -16.51 -8.80 -6.57
N GLU A 226 -15.97 -7.67 -6.12
CA GLU A 226 -16.39 -6.33 -6.58
C GLU A 226 -15.57 -5.87 -7.79
N THR A 227 -14.25 -5.92 -7.67
CA THR A 227 -13.29 -5.44 -8.68
C THR A 227 -12.58 -6.59 -9.37
N ALA A 228 -11.92 -6.32 -10.50
CA ALA A 228 -11.07 -7.29 -11.17
C ALA A 228 -9.95 -7.79 -10.26
N CYS A 229 -9.92 -9.09 -9.98
CA CYS A 229 -8.74 -9.73 -9.41
C CYS A 229 -7.63 -9.83 -10.49
N PHE A 230 -6.41 -10.16 -10.10
CA PHE A 230 -5.28 -10.26 -11.03
C PHE A 230 -5.51 -11.30 -12.13
N ALA A 231 -6.24 -12.38 -11.81
CA ALA A 231 -6.61 -13.43 -12.77
C ALA A 231 -7.80 -13.06 -13.69
N CYS A 232 -8.47 -11.92 -13.48
CA CYS A 232 -9.55 -11.46 -14.36
C CYS A 232 -9.03 -10.93 -15.70
N ALA A 233 -7.88 -10.26 -15.67
CA ALA A 233 -7.18 -9.69 -16.82
C ALA A 233 -5.69 -10.05 -16.77
N PRO A 234 -5.34 -11.34 -16.90
CA PRO A 234 -3.96 -11.79 -16.74
C PRO A 234 -3.06 -11.24 -17.86
N PRO A 235 -1.79 -10.92 -17.57
CA PRO A 235 -0.83 -10.58 -18.61
C PRO A 235 -0.60 -11.78 -19.54
N LEU A 236 -0.17 -11.52 -20.78
CA LEU A 236 -0.03 -12.52 -21.84
C LEU A 236 0.76 -13.76 -21.40
N VAL A 237 1.86 -13.55 -20.68
CA VAL A 237 2.72 -14.63 -20.16
C VAL A 237 1.99 -15.59 -19.23
N VAL A 238 1.12 -15.07 -18.35
CA VAL A 238 0.29 -15.88 -17.46
C VAL A 238 -0.82 -16.56 -18.27
N ALA A 239 -1.50 -15.83 -19.15
CA ALA A 239 -2.58 -16.38 -19.98
C ALA A 239 -2.12 -17.52 -20.91
N ALA A 240 -0.90 -17.41 -21.44
CA ALA A 240 -0.30 -18.40 -22.33
C ALA A 240 0.47 -19.51 -21.60
N ASN A 241 0.49 -19.52 -20.25
CA ASN A 241 1.26 -20.45 -19.42
C ASN A 241 2.76 -20.52 -19.80
N ILE A 242 3.35 -19.36 -20.12
CA ILE A 242 4.78 -19.24 -20.40
C ILE A 242 5.50 -19.04 -19.07
N ASP A 243 6.50 -19.88 -18.78
CA ASP A 243 7.34 -19.72 -17.60
C ASP A 243 8.14 -18.40 -17.71
N GLU A 244 7.90 -17.47 -16.77
CA GLU A 244 8.58 -16.17 -16.70
C GLU A 244 10.10 -16.31 -16.66
N LYS A 245 10.62 -17.42 -16.10
CA LYS A 245 12.06 -17.71 -16.04
C LYS A 245 12.68 -17.84 -17.43
N THR A 246 11.89 -18.21 -18.44
CA THR A 246 12.36 -18.29 -19.83
C THR A 246 12.58 -16.93 -20.50
N LEU A 247 12.02 -15.85 -19.92
CA LEU A 247 12.14 -14.49 -20.42
C LEU A 247 13.34 -13.75 -19.82
N LYS A 248 13.76 -14.15 -18.60
CA LYS A 248 14.93 -13.58 -17.94
C LYS A 248 16.19 -14.16 -18.56
N ARG A 249 17.04 -13.30 -19.13
CA ARG A 249 18.37 -13.67 -19.64
C ARG A 249 19.42 -13.42 -18.57
N ASP A 250 20.32 -14.37 -18.37
CA ASP A 250 21.44 -14.23 -17.44
C ASP A 250 22.26 -12.98 -17.76
N GLY A 251 22.53 -12.16 -16.73
CA GLY A 251 23.28 -10.90 -16.86
C GLY A 251 22.46 -9.68 -17.29
N VAL A 252 21.15 -9.81 -17.51
CA VAL A 252 20.24 -8.69 -17.78
C VAL A 252 19.44 -8.40 -16.51
N CYS A 253 19.61 -7.19 -15.95
CA CYS A 253 18.79 -6.72 -14.84
C CYS A 253 17.72 -5.74 -15.36
N ALA A 254 16.55 -5.75 -14.73
CA ALA A 254 15.55 -4.71 -14.94
C ALA A 254 16.14 -3.36 -14.52
N ALA A 255 15.95 -2.34 -15.34
CA ALA A 255 16.28 -0.97 -14.94
C ALA A 255 15.43 -0.60 -13.73
N SER A 256 16.03 0.14 -12.81
CA SER A 256 15.39 0.52 -11.56
C SER A 256 15.78 1.95 -11.23
N LEU A 257 14.81 2.86 -11.31
CA LEU A 257 14.97 4.24 -10.86
C LEU A 257 14.36 4.40 -9.47
N PRO A 258 15.11 4.98 -8.51
CA PRO A 258 14.57 5.24 -7.17
C PRO A 258 13.40 6.25 -7.20
N THR A 259 13.35 7.13 -8.21
CA THR A 259 12.24 8.10 -8.39
C THR A 259 10.93 7.40 -8.69
N THR A 260 10.89 6.51 -9.69
CA THR A 260 9.68 5.78 -10.07
C THR A 260 9.19 4.89 -8.93
N MET A 261 10.11 4.24 -8.21
CA MET A 261 9.79 3.46 -7.02
C MET A 261 9.20 4.33 -5.91
N GLY A 262 9.77 5.51 -5.66
CA GLY A 262 9.26 6.49 -4.70
C GLY A 262 7.86 7.01 -5.05
N VAL A 263 7.60 7.32 -6.34
CA VAL A 263 6.28 7.74 -6.82
C VAL A 263 5.27 6.62 -6.60
N VAL A 264 5.55 5.40 -7.04
CA VAL A 264 4.62 4.27 -6.91
C VAL A 264 4.36 3.92 -5.44
N ALA A 265 5.40 3.90 -4.59
CA ALA A 265 5.23 3.68 -3.15
C ALA A 265 4.39 4.79 -2.50
N GLY A 266 4.64 6.05 -2.86
CA GLY A 266 3.85 7.19 -2.38
C GLY A 266 2.38 7.09 -2.77
N LEU A 267 2.09 6.78 -4.04
CA LEU A 267 0.72 6.56 -4.53
C LEU A 267 0.05 5.38 -3.81
N LEU A 268 0.76 4.27 -3.63
CA LEU A 268 0.25 3.07 -2.95
C LEU A 268 -0.13 3.35 -1.50
N VAL A 269 0.75 4.02 -0.75
CA VAL A 269 0.49 4.37 0.65
C VAL A 269 -0.58 5.43 0.75
N GLN A 270 -0.61 6.42 -0.14
CA GLN A 270 -1.69 7.41 -0.18
C GLN A 270 -3.06 6.74 -0.40
N ASN A 271 -3.14 5.76 -1.31
CA ASN A 271 -4.37 5.02 -1.53
C ASN A 271 -4.74 4.14 -0.32
N THR A 272 -3.73 3.54 0.34
CA THR A 272 -3.90 2.79 1.59
C THR A 272 -4.49 3.67 2.70
N LEU A 273 -3.97 4.88 2.87
CA LEU A 273 -4.47 5.83 3.88
C LEU A 273 -5.90 6.28 3.56
N LYS A 274 -6.18 6.65 2.30
CA LYS A 274 -7.56 7.00 1.87
C LYS A 274 -8.54 5.87 2.16
N TYR A 275 -8.13 4.62 1.91
CA TYR A 275 -8.95 3.44 2.13
C TYR A 275 -9.19 3.17 3.62
N LEU A 276 -8.14 3.15 4.46
CA LEU A 276 -8.25 2.81 5.88
C LEU A 276 -8.88 3.92 6.73
N LEU A 277 -8.60 5.18 6.37
CA LEU A 277 -9.05 6.37 7.11
C LEU A 277 -10.27 7.05 6.48
N CYS A 278 -10.83 6.47 5.42
CA CYS A 278 -12.06 6.91 4.76
C CYS A 278 -12.08 8.40 4.38
N PHE A 279 -11.03 8.88 3.71
CA PHE A 279 -10.98 10.26 3.21
C PHE A 279 -10.62 10.33 1.72
N GLY A 280 -11.07 11.41 1.07
CA GLY A 280 -10.89 11.60 -0.37
C GLY A 280 -11.51 10.47 -1.20
N THR A 281 -11.04 10.31 -2.44
CA THR A 281 -11.53 9.26 -3.36
C THR A 281 -10.49 8.16 -3.51
N VAL A 282 -10.81 6.93 -3.11
CA VAL A 282 -9.94 5.76 -3.31
C VAL A 282 -9.88 5.42 -4.81
N SER A 283 -8.68 5.17 -5.31
CA SER A 283 -8.44 4.80 -6.71
C SER A 283 -8.48 3.28 -6.86
N TYR A 284 -9.32 2.78 -7.77
CA TYR A 284 -9.35 1.35 -8.12
C TYR A 284 -8.14 0.93 -8.96
N TYR A 285 -7.73 1.78 -9.90
CA TYR A 285 -6.47 1.69 -10.62
C TYR A 285 -5.92 3.10 -10.83
N LEU A 286 -4.62 3.25 -10.66
CA LEU A 286 -3.90 4.48 -10.97
C LEU A 286 -2.56 4.12 -11.62
N GLY A 287 -2.42 4.47 -12.89
CA GLY A 287 -1.17 4.36 -13.63
C GLY A 287 -0.26 5.56 -13.41
N TYR A 288 1.02 5.38 -13.70
CA TYR A 288 2.02 6.43 -13.77
C TYR A 288 2.88 6.21 -15.02
N ASN A 289 2.91 7.18 -15.91
CA ASN A 289 3.81 7.24 -17.05
C ASN A 289 4.78 8.42 -16.86
N ALA A 290 6.03 8.10 -16.54
CA ALA A 290 7.07 9.09 -16.25
C ALA A 290 7.54 9.87 -17.48
N MET A 291 7.28 9.37 -18.69
CA MET A 291 7.72 10.04 -19.93
C MET A 291 6.82 11.23 -20.30
N GLN A 292 5.58 11.24 -19.81
CA GLN A 292 4.56 12.21 -20.20
C GLN A 292 3.84 12.83 -18.99
N ASP A 293 4.34 12.55 -17.78
CA ASP A 293 3.71 12.93 -16.50
C ASP A 293 2.20 12.62 -16.47
N PHE A 294 1.83 11.46 -17.02
CA PHE A 294 0.45 11.07 -17.21
C PHE A 294 0.02 10.04 -16.15
N PHE A 295 -1.11 10.32 -15.50
CA PHE A 295 -1.65 9.55 -14.38
C PHE A 295 -3.08 9.05 -14.65
N PRO A 296 -3.27 8.00 -15.47
CA PRO A 296 -4.60 7.51 -15.80
C PRO A 296 -5.25 6.79 -14.62
N THR A 297 -6.52 7.12 -14.34
CA THR A 297 -7.37 6.38 -13.41
C THR A 297 -8.35 5.48 -14.15
N MET A 298 -8.58 4.28 -13.65
CA MET A 298 -9.57 3.34 -14.21
C MET A 298 -10.25 2.55 -13.10
N ALA A 299 -11.39 1.93 -13.42
CA ALA A 299 -12.05 0.95 -12.56
C ALA A 299 -12.27 -0.34 -13.36
N MET A 300 -11.53 -1.39 -12.99
CA MET A 300 -11.64 -2.69 -13.64
C MET A 300 -12.63 -3.57 -12.87
N LYS A 301 -13.66 -4.06 -13.58
CA LYS A 301 -14.69 -4.94 -12.99
C LYS A 301 -14.27 -6.41 -13.04
N ALA A 302 -14.79 -7.19 -12.11
CA ALA A 302 -14.57 -8.63 -12.08
C ALA A 302 -15.03 -9.31 -13.38
N ASN A 303 -14.25 -10.27 -13.85
CA ASN A 303 -14.60 -11.10 -15.01
C ASN A 303 -15.52 -12.24 -14.55
N PRO A 304 -16.77 -12.34 -15.05
CA PRO A 304 -17.71 -13.42 -14.68
C PRO A 304 -17.19 -14.83 -15.00
N GLN A 305 -16.25 -14.92 -15.95
CA GLN A 305 -15.61 -16.15 -16.39
C GLN A 305 -14.13 -16.20 -16.00
N CYS A 306 -13.71 -15.46 -14.97
CA CYS A 306 -12.35 -15.51 -14.44
C CYS A 306 -11.93 -16.97 -14.20
N SER A 307 -10.67 -17.33 -14.45
CA SER A 307 -10.18 -18.70 -14.27
C SER A 307 -10.20 -19.17 -12.81
N ASP A 308 -9.99 -18.26 -11.86
CA ASP A 308 -10.02 -18.53 -10.43
C ASP A 308 -11.46 -18.77 -9.93
N SER A 309 -11.73 -19.97 -9.42
CA SER A 309 -13.04 -20.34 -8.86
C SER A 309 -13.41 -19.56 -7.62
N HIS A 310 -12.44 -19.20 -6.77
CA HIS A 310 -12.71 -18.39 -5.59
C HIS A 310 -13.15 -16.98 -6.00
N CYS A 311 -12.53 -16.39 -7.03
CA CYS A 311 -12.99 -15.10 -7.57
C CYS A 311 -14.46 -15.17 -8.01
N ARG A 312 -14.86 -16.21 -8.74
CA ARG A 312 -16.26 -16.40 -9.17
C ARG A 312 -17.21 -16.57 -7.98
N ASN A 313 -16.79 -17.28 -6.94
CA ASN A 313 -17.59 -17.43 -5.72
C ASN A 313 -17.77 -16.08 -4.99
N GLN A 314 -16.69 -15.30 -4.87
CA GLN A 314 -16.75 -13.95 -4.26
C GLN A 314 -17.66 -13.01 -5.05
N GLN A 315 -17.71 -13.11 -6.39
CA GLN A 315 -18.63 -12.31 -7.21
C GLN A 315 -20.10 -12.60 -6.90
N VAL A 316 -20.44 -13.87 -6.64
CA VAL A 316 -21.79 -14.28 -6.25
C VAL A 316 -22.14 -13.69 -4.88
N GLU A 317 -21.26 -13.79 -3.90
CA GLU A 317 -21.49 -13.25 -2.55
C GLU A 317 -21.57 -11.72 -2.56
N TYR A 318 -20.71 -11.05 -3.34
CA TYR A 318 -20.80 -9.59 -3.56
C TYR A 318 -22.14 -9.18 -4.15
N SER A 319 -22.62 -9.89 -5.18
CA SER A 319 -23.90 -9.58 -5.84
C SER A 319 -25.09 -9.72 -4.89
N LYS A 320 -25.07 -10.71 -3.99
CA LYS A 320 -26.09 -10.86 -2.94
C LYS A 320 -26.04 -9.68 -1.95
N LYS A 321 -24.84 -9.34 -1.46
CA LYS A 321 -24.64 -8.24 -0.52
C LYS A 321 -25.08 -6.89 -1.09
N GLU A 322 -24.79 -6.63 -2.36
CA GLU A 322 -25.23 -5.41 -3.04
C GLU A 322 -26.74 -5.37 -3.27
N ALA A 323 -27.38 -6.50 -3.58
CA ALA A 323 -28.83 -6.58 -3.70
C ALA A 323 -29.56 -6.32 -2.36
N GLU A 324 -28.92 -6.65 -1.24
CA GLU A 324 -29.41 -6.39 0.12
C GLU A 324 -29.12 -4.95 0.60
N ARG A 325 -28.25 -4.21 -0.11
CA ARG A 325 -27.83 -2.88 0.31
C ARG A 325 -29.01 -1.90 0.15
N PRO A 326 -29.42 -1.21 1.23
CA PRO A 326 -30.49 -0.22 1.13
C PRO A 326 -30.05 0.88 0.14
N LYS A 327 -30.95 1.26 -0.76
CA LYS A 327 -30.72 2.38 -1.67
C LYS A 327 -30.52 3.64 -0.83
N GLN A 328 -29.29 4.11 -0.71
CA GLN A 328 -29.03 5.44 -0.17
C GLN A 328 -29.54 6.46 -1.17
N GLU A 329 -30.53 7.24 -0.77
CA GLU A 329 -30.79 8.52 -1.43
C GLU A 329 -29.56 9.40 -1.15
N VAL A 330 -28.79 9.67 -2.21
CA VAL A 330 -27.70 10.64 -2.15
C VAL A 330 -28.36 12.01 -2.08
N VAL A 331 -28.58 12.51 -0.86
CA VAL A 331 -28.86 13.92 -0.65
C VAL A 331 -27.54 14.64 -0.90
N VAL A 332 -27.42 15.24 -2.08
CA VAL A 332 -26.34 16.19 -2.36
C VAL A 332 -26.70 17.45 -1.59
N GLU A 333 -26.18 17.59 -0.37
CA GLU A 333 -26.20 18.88 0.31
C GLU A 333 -25.20 19.78 -0.42
N GLU A 334 -25.70 20.71 -1.23
CA GLU A 334 -24.90 21.80 -1.74
C GLU A 334 -24.56 22.71 -0.56
N GLU A 335 -23.35 22.57 0.00
CA GLU A 335 -22.83 23.55 0.95
C GLU A 335 -22.71 24.89 0.23
N GLN A 336 -23.57 25.85 0.62
CA GLN A 336 -23.45 27.22 0.17
C GLN A 336 -22.13 27.80 0.69
N VAL A 337 -21.25 28.20 -0.23
CA VAL A 337 -19.99 28.87 0.12
C VAL A 337 -20.31 30.24 0.73
N VAL A 338 -20.05 30.39 2.02
CA VAL A 338 -20.21 31.66 2.74
C VAL A 338 -18.86 32.39 2.76
N HIS A 339 -18.84 33.63 2.30
CA HIS A 339 -17.67 34.50 2.39
C HIS A 339 -17.74 35.33 3.68
N GLU A 340 -16.72 35.24 4.54
CA GLU A 340 -16.64 36.06 5.75
C GLU A 340 -16.58 37.56 5.42
N ASP A 341 -15.94 37.91 4.31
CA ASP A 341 -15.80 39.26 3.79
C ASP A 341 -16.10 39.32 2.28
N ASN A 342 -16.88 40.32 1.89
CA ASN A 342 -17.11 40.68 0.50
C ASN A 342 -17.36 42.19 0.38
N GLU A 343 -16.45 42.99 0.93
CA GLU A 343 -16.54 44.45 0.96
C GLU A 343 -16.63 45.09 -0.44
N TRP A 344 -16.14 44.37 -1.45
CA TRP A 344 -16.07 44.80 -2.84
C TRP A 344 -17.30 44.42 -3.67
N GLY A 345 -18.29 43.74 -3.06
CA GLY A 345 -19.51 43.32 -3.75
C GLY A 345 -19.24 42.39 -4.93
N ILE A 346 -18.23 41.53 -4.81
CA ILE A 346 -17.86 40.55 -5.82
C ILE A 346 -19.00 39.55 -5.94
N GLU A 347 -19.60 39.48 -7.10
CA GLU A 347 -20.69 38.56 -7.41
C GLU A 347 -20.18 37.38 -8.24
N LEU A 348 -20.69 36.18 -7.94
CA LEU A 348 -20.44 35.01 -8.76
C LEU A 348 -21.34 35.09 -9.99
N VAL A 349 -20.79 35.58 -11.10
CA VAL A 349 -21.49 35.52 -12.40
C VAL A 349 -21.32 34.11 -12.95
N SER A 350 -22.42 33.41 -13.21
CA SER A 350 -22.35 32.11 -13.90
C SER A 350 -21.76 32.33 -15.29
N GLU A 351 -20.75 31.54 -15.68
CA GLU A 351 -20.15 31.59 -17.03
C GLU A 351 -21.13 31.16 -18.14
N VAL A 352 -22.32 30.68 -17.75
CA VAL A 352 -23.41 30.27 -18.61
C VAL A 352 -24.65 31.04 -18.19
N THR A 353 -25.26 31.78 -19.12
CA THR A 353 -26.55 32.44 -18.85
C THR A 353 -27.67 31.40 -18.77
N GLU A 354 -28.78 31.69 -18.08
CA GLU A 354 -29.96 30.83 -18.10
C GLU A 354 -30.45 30.57 -19.54
N GLU A 355 -30.29 31.56 -20.42
CA GLU A 355 -30.62 31.46 -21.85
C GLU A 355 -29.68 30.49 -22.60
N GLU A 356 -28.39 30.45 -22.27
CA GLU A 356 -27.43 29.49 -22.83
C GLU A 356 -27.65 28.06 -22.29
N LEU A 357 -28.07 27.92 -21.03
CA LEU A 357 -28.49 26.65 -20.44
C LEU A 357 -29.76 26.10 -21.12
N GLU A 358 -30.75 26.95 -21.36
CA GLU A 358 -31.98 26.58 -22.09
C GLU A 358 -31.68 26.24 -23.56
N ALA A 359 -30.73 26.92 -24.20
CA ALA A 359 -30.30 26.62 -25.56
C ALA A 359 -29.47 25.32 -25.68
N ALA A 360 -28.71 24.97 -24.64
CA ALA A 360 -27.92 23.74 -24.58
C ALA A 360 -28.78 22.50 -24.23
N SER A 361 -29.91 22.69 -23.53
CA SER A 361 -30.92 21.65 -23.33
C SER A 361 -31.78 21.50 -24.59
N GLY A 362 -31.35 20.68 -25.53
CA GLY A 362 -32.20 20.24 -26.64
C GLY A 362 -33.46 19.51 -26.16
N PRO A 363 -34.48 19.33 -27.02
CA PRO A 363 -35.68 18.58 -26.67
C PRO A 363 -35.33 17.17 -26.20
N VAL A 364 -35.97 16.71 -25.12
CA VAL A 364 -35.82 15.34 -24.61
C VAL A 364 -36.21 14.38 -25.75
N PRO A 365 -35.28 13.51 -26.22
CA PRO A 365 -35.61 12.56 -27.29
C PRO A 365 -36.65 11.56 -26.79
N ASP A 366 -37.66 11.28 -27.62
CA ASP A 366 -38.63 10.21 -27.36
C ASP A 366 -37.91 8.86 -27.47
N LEU A 367 -37.60 8.24 -26.33
CA LEU A 367 -36.79 7.03 -26.25
C LEU A 367 -37.68 5.79 -26.01
N PRO A 368 -37.42 4.67 -26.72
CA PRO A 368 -38.06 3.39 -26.44
C PRO A 368 -37.84 2.91 -25.01
N GLU A 369 -38.79 2.12 -24.51
CA GLU A 369 -38.76 1.53 -23.17
C GLU A 369 -37.43 0.78 -22.94
N GLY A 370 -36.66 1.19 -21.92
CA GLY A 370 -35.37 0.59 -21.54
C GLY A 370 -34.11 1.33 -22.00
N ILE A 371 -34.22 2.48 -22.68
CA ILE A 371 -33.07 3.34 -23.04
C ILE A 371 -33.11 4.61 -22.19
N HIS A 372 -31.97 4.95 -21.57
CA HIS A 372 -31.78 6.21 -20.85
C HIS A 372 -30.63 7.01 -21.49
N VAL A 373 -30.76 8.33 -21.51
CA VAL A 373 -29.65 9.24 -21.86
C VAL A 373 -28.54 9.11 -20.82
N ALA A 374 -27.28 9.22 -21.26
CA ALA A 374 -26.10 9.11 -20.39
C ALA A 374 -26.00 10.23 -19.33
N TYR A 375 -26.81 11.29 -19.48
CA TYR A 375 -26.92 12.42 -18.59
C TYR A 375 -28.38 12.88 -18.60
N SER A 376 -29.02 12.88 -17.44
CA SER A 376 -30.36 13.41 -17.23
C SER A 376 -30.29 14.92 -17.00
N ILE A 377 -31.15 15.68 -17.69
CA ILE A 377 -31.35 17.10 -17.42
C ILE A 377 -31.94 17.23 -16.01
N PRO A 378 -31.41 18.07 -15.11
CA PRO A 378 -32.00 18.30 -13.79
C PRO A 378 -33.45 18.77 -13.93
N GLU A 379 -34.38 18.15 -13.20
CA GLU A 379 -35.75 18.64 -13.16
C GLU A 379 -35.77 20.06 -12.56
N LYS A 380 -36.41 21.01 -13.25
CA LYS A 380 -36.71 22.33 -12.68
C LYS A 380 -37.66 22.12 -11.50
N VAL A 381 -37.12 22.01 -10.28
CA VAL A 381 -37.90 22.12 -9.05
C VAL A 381 -38.34 23.58 -8.96
N GLY A 382 -39.58 23.85 -9.38
CA GLY A 382 -40.19 25.16 -9.23
C GLY A 382 -40.27 25.52 -7.75
N LEU A 383 -39.49 26.54 -7.35
CA LEU A 383 -39.73 27.29 -6.13
C LEU A 383 -41.12 27.95 -6.25
N GLN A 384 -42.09 27.45 -5.48
CA GLN A 384 -43.23 28.25 -5.02
C GLN A 384 -43.01 28.67 -3.58
#